data_AF-A0A8T5FIT0-F1
#
_entry.id   AF-A0A8T5FIT0-F1
#
_cell.length_a   1.000
_cell.length_b   1.000
_cell.length_c   1.000
_cell.angle_alpha   90.00
_cell.angle_beta   90.00
_cell.angle_gamma   90.00
#
_symmetry.space_group_name_H-M   'P 1'
#
loop_
_entity.id
_entity.type
_entity.pdbx_description
1 polymer ?
#
loop_
_entity_poly.entity_id
_entity_poly.type
_entity_poly.pdbx_seq_one_letter_code
_entity_poly.pdbx_strand_id
1 'polypeptide(L)'
;MRKGKPSKSRLKSKIFQVNKKILFLLLMLWIVSFFINLWPIIFLTLFCIGNTFILSFKRYFDAPIDIELSTFAAILMTMKYGLNIGLLAAFFTKFSSMMYNKKIKVAYFFMMSSYFVAAIFTYLIGGSNPVILGLIVTVISNIYLVLIRKFVTRYSSFEIISYGISNFLFNLVLFLGFADIFYALMV
;
A
#
# COMPACT_ATOMS: atom_id res chain seq x y z
N MET A 1 54.52 -9.07 -1.16
CA MET A 1 53.38 -8.48 -0.41
C MET A 1 52.08 -8.83 -1.11
N ARG A 2 51.25 -9.69 -0.49
CA ARG A 2 49.97 -10.16 -1.05
C ARG A 2 48.89 -9.09 -0.85
N LYS A 3 48.24 -8.68 -1.95
CA LYS A 3 47.08 -7.78 -1.95
C LYS A 3 45.93 -8.40 -1.15
N GLY A 4 45.50 -7.73 -0.08
CA GLY A 4 44.35 -8.11 0.73
C GLY A 4 43.06 -8.07 -0.09
N LYS A 5 42.32 -9.18 -0.12
CA LYS A 5 40.97 -9.25 -0.70
C LYS A 5 39.99 -8.52 0.22
N PRO A 6 39.12 -7.62 -0.28
CA PRO A 6 38.05 -7.07 0.54
C PRO A 6 36.98 -8.14 0.79
N SER A 7 36.71 -8.39 2.06
CA SER A 7 35.60 -9.18 2.58
C SER A 7 34.27 -8.57 2.11
N LYS A 8 33.62 -9.19 1.12
CA LYS A 8 32.23 -8.91 0.73
C LYS A 8 31.30 -9.78 1.57
N SER A 9 30.96 -9.35 2.78
CA SER A 9 29.80 -9.87 3.52
C SER A 9 28.51 -9.35 2.89
N ARG A 10 28.17 -9.87 1.70
CA ARG A 10 26.82 -9.70 1.14
C ARG A 10 25.86 -10.52 2.00
N LEU A 11 25.11 -9.85 2.88
CA LEU A 11 23.90 -10.39 3.49
C LEU A 11 23.02 -10.97 2.38
N LYS A 12 23.04 -12.30 2.24
CA LYS A 12 22.14 -13.04 1.35
C LYS A 12 20.73 -12.86 1.93
N SER A 13 19.91 -12.00 1.33
CA SER A 13 18.49 -11.97 1.61
C SER A 13 17.90 -13.35 1.30
N LYS A 14 17.49 -14.10 2.32
CA LYS A 14 16.73 -15.35 2.11
C LYS A 14 15.43 -14.98 1.40
N ILE A 15 15.25 -15.47 0.19
CA ILE A 15 13.97 -15.38 -0.52
C ILE A 15 13.01 -16.29 0.24
N PHE A 16 12.09 -15.68 0.98
CA PHE A 16 11.05 -16.42 1.69
C PHE A 16 10.10 -17.00 0.64
N GLN A 17 10.13 -18.31 0.44
CA GLN A 17 9.22 -18.99 -0.47
C GLN A 17 7.88 -19.18 0.24
N VAL A 18 6.94 -18.28 -0.02
CA VAL A 18 5.56 -18.39 0.48
C VAL A 18 4.88 -19.56 -0.22
N ASN A 19 4.42 -20.55 0.55
CA ASN A 19 3.64 -21.67 0.03
C ASN A 19 2.27 -21.17 -0.44
N LYS A 20 2.09 -21.11 -1.76
CA LYS A 20 0.90 -20.57 -2.42
C LYS A 20 -0.40 -21.25 -1.97
N LYS A 21 -0.34 -22.53 -1.57
CA LYS A 21 -1.51 -23.31 -1.13
C LYS A 21 -2.04 -22.84 0.23
N ILE A 22 -1.14 -22.58 1.18
CA ILE A 22 -1.50 -22.08 2.53
C ILE A 22 -2.05 -20.66 2.42
N LEU A 23 -1.47 -19.84 1.54
CA LEU A 23 -1.95 -18.50 1.30
C LEU A 23 -3.37 -18.49 0.72
N PHE A 24 -3.62 -19.36 -0.27
CA PHE A 24 -4.95 -19.50 -0.89
C PHE A 24 -5.99 -20.00 0.12
N LEU A 25 -5.61 -20.96 0.99
CA LEU A 25 -6.46 -21.47 2.05
C LEU A 25 -6.84 -20.39 3.08
N LEU A 26 -5.87 -19.57 3.51
CA LEU A 26 -6.11 -18.45 4.43
C LEU A 26 -6.99 -17.37 3.79
N LEU A 27 -6.79 -17.09 2.50
CA LEU A 27 -7.63 -16.16 1.74
C LEU A 27 -9.07 -16.67 1.64
N MET A 28 -9.27 -17.97 1.36
CA MET A 28 -10.59 -18.58 1.25
C MET A 28 -11.33 -18.64 2.60
N LEU A 29 -10.66 -19.04 3.68
CA LEU A 29 -11.23 -19.03 5.03
C LEU A 29 -11.60 -17.60 5.49
N TRP A 30 -10.82 -16.61 5.06
CA TRP A 30 -11.07 -15.21 5.34
C TRP A 30 -12.23 -14.63 4.52
N ILE A 31 -12.33 -14.94 3.22
CA ILE A 31 -13.47 -14.58 2.36
C ILE A 31 -14.79 -15.16 2.91
N VAL A 32 -14.74 -16.39 3.44
CA VAL A 32 -15.90 -17.05 4.06
C VAL A 32 -16.27 -16.43 5.42
N SER A 33 -15.34 -15.77 6.12
CA SER A 33 -15.65 -15.12 7.41
C SER A 33 -16.44 -13.80 7.29
N PHE A 34 -16.71 -13.34 6.06
CA PHE A 34 -17.29 -12.03 5.75
C PHE A 34 -18.79 -12.00 5.42
N PHE A 35 -19.51 -13.12 5.54
CA PHE A 35 -20.91 -13.28 5.07
C PHE A 35 -21.96 -12.48 5.86
N ILE A 36 -21.85 -11.15 5.88
CA ILE A 36 -22.94 -10.20 6.17
C ILE A 36 -23.01 -9.06 5.10
N ASN A 37 -21.96 -8.78 4.32
CA ASN A 37 -22.05 -7.89 3.14
C ASN A 37 -20.92 -8.20 2.12
N LEU A 38 -21.25 -8.42 0.84
CA LEU A 38 -20.29 -8.80 -0.21
C LEU A 38 -19.52 -7.61 -0.79
N TRP A 39 -20.03 -6.39 -0.67
CA TRP A 39 -19.42 -5.20 -1.27
C TRP A 39 -17.99 -4.89 -0.80
N PRO A 40 -17.65 -5.01 0.49
CA PRO A 40 -16.27 -4.89 0.96
C PRO A 40 -15.31 -5.82 0.22
N ILE A 41 -15.71 -7.06 -0.06
CA ILE A 41 -14.86 -8.05 -0.74
C ILE A 41 -14.66 -7.65 -2.21
N ILE A 42 -15.73 -7.22 -2.90
CA ILE A 42 -15.67 -6.81 -4.30
C ILE A 42 -14.70 -5.63 -4.46
N PHE A 43 -14.88 -4.57 -3.66
CA PHE A 43 -14.02 -3.39 -3.74
C PHE A 43 -12.59 -3.66 -3.29
N LEU A 44 -12.40 -4.49 -2.26
CA LEU A 44 -11.06 -4.91 -1.87
C LEU A 44 -10.36 -5.66 -3.01
N THR A 45 -11.06 -6.59 -3.65
CA THR A 45 -10.53 -7.35 -4.78
C THR A 45 -10.18 -6.42 -5.94
N LEU A 46 -11.07 -5.48 -6.27
CA LEU A 46 -10.85 -4.46 -7.28
C LEU A 46 -9.59 -3.63 -6.98
N PHE A 47 -9.43 -3.14 -5.75
CA PHE A 47 -8.24 -2.38 -5.36
C PHE A 47 -6.97 -3.22 -5.39
N CYS A 48 -7.02 -4.49 -5.00
CA CYS A 48 -5.87 -5.39 -5.09
C CYS A 48 -5.42 -5.62 -6.54
N ILE A 49 -6.38 -5.88 -7.44
CA ILE A 49 -6.12 -6.07 -8.87
C ILE A 49 -5.57 -4.77 -9.47
N GLY A 50 -6.24 -3.64 -9.23
CA GLY A 50 -5.83 -2.33 -9.74
C GLY A 50 -4.43 -1.96 -9.26
N ASN A 51 -4.14 -2.10 -7.96
CA ASN A 51 -2.83 -1.78 -7.41
C ASN A 51 -1.72 -2.67 -7.99
N THR A 52 -2.01 -3.96 -8.17
CA THR A 52 -1.08 -4.91 -8.78
C THR A 52 -0.80 -4.56 -10.24
N PHE A 53 -1.83 -4.17 -10.99
CA PHE A 53 -1.70 -3.76 -12.39
C PHE A 53 -0.83 -2.50 -12.53
N ILE A 54 -1.10 -1.45 -11.74
CA ILE A 54 -0.32 -0.20 -11.74
C ILE A 54 1.15 -0.48 -11.38
N LEU A 55 1.39 -1.26 -10.33
CA LEU A 55 2.75 -1.61 -9.91
C LEU A 55 3.48 -2.51 -10.90
N SER A 56 2.74 -3.28 -11.71
CA SER A 56 3.32 -4.03 -12.82
C SER A 56 3.74 -3.11 -13.96
N PHE A 57 2.92 -2.11 -14.30
CA PHE A 57 3.24 -1.09 -15.30
C PHE A 57 4.43 -0.22 -14.90
N LYS A 58 4.51 0.17 -13.64
CA LYS A 58 5.65 0.93 -13.07
C LYS A 58 7.00 0.28 -13.36
N ARG A 59 7.08 -1.06 -13.52
CA ARG A 59 8.34 -1.76 -13.81
C ARG A 59 8.95 -1.42 -15.16
N TYR A 60 8.16 -0.89 -16.08
CA TYR A 60 8.63 -0.45 -17.39
C TYR A 60 9.20 0.98 -17.37
N PHE A 61 9.02 1.70 -16.26
CA PHE A 61 9.55 3.05 -16.05
C PHE A 61 10.60 3.01 -14.95
N ASP A 62 11.87 3.20 -15.32
CA ASP A 62 12.99 3.21 -14.37
C ASP A 62 13.11 4.58 -13.67
N ALA A 63 12.02 5.00 -13.02
CA ALA A 63 11.90 6.28 -12.32
C ALA A 63 11.58 6.08 -10.84
N PRO A 64 12.09 6.94 -9.94
CA PRO A 64 11.78 6.91 -8.51
C PRO A 64 10.39 7.49 -8.21
N ILE A 65 9.36 6.94 -8.85
CA ILE A 65 7.96 7.29 -8.67
C ILE A 65 7.27 6.27 -7.77
N ASP A 66 6.23 6.66 -7.05
CA ASP A 66 5.43 5.78 -6.21
C ASP A 66 3.95 6.02 -6.49
N ILE A 67 3.36 5.12 -7.28
CA ILE A 67 1.99 5.23 -7.77
C ILE A 67 1.28 4.00 -7.23
N GLU A 68 0.56 4.16 -6.12
CA GLU A 68 -0.09 3.06 -5.42
C GLU A 68 -1.51 3.43 -4.99
N LEU A 69 -2.44 2.50 -5.24
CA LEU A 69 -3.83 2.61 -4.82
C LEU A 69 -4.03 2.28 -3.34
N SER A 70 -3.00 1.78 -2.65
CA SER A 70 -3.10 1.27 -1.28
C SER A 70 -3.58 2.32 -0.28
N THR A 71 -3.09 3.57 -0.36
CA THR A 71 -3.52 4.65 0.54
C THR A 71 -4.98 5.02 0.27
N PHE A 72 -5.35 5.24 -1.01
CA PHE A 72 -6.73 5.50 -1.42
C PHE A 72 -7.70 4.41 -0.97
N ALA A 73 -7.35 3.14 -1.19
CA ALA A 73 -8.15 1.99 -0.78
C ALA A 73 -8.30 1.91 0.75
N ALA A 74 -7.20 2.06 1.50
CA ALA A 74 -7.24 2.02 2.96
C ALA A 74 -8.18 3.09 3.54
N ILE A 75 -8.12 4.32 3.02
CA ILE A 75 -8.95 5.43 3.46
C ILE A 75 -10.42 5.16 3.12
N LEU A 76 -10.77 4.92 1.85
CA LEU A 76 -12.17 4.74 1.45
C LEU A 76 -12.83 3.55 2.14
N MET A 77 -12.13 2.43 2.24
CA MET A 77 -12.63 1.23 2.90
C MET A 77 -12.83 1.47 4.41
N THR A 78 -11.95 2.26 5.03
CA THR A 78 -12.14 2.69 6.44
C THR A 78 -13.39 3.54 6.60
N MET A 79 -13.56 4.55 5.74
CA MET A 79 -14.69 5.46 5.83
C MET A 79 -16.02 4.74 5.70
N LYS A 80 -16.11 3.79 4.75
CA LYS A 80 -17.37 3.15 4.43
C LYS A 80 -17.71 1.94 5.31
N TYR A 81 -16.71 1.13 5.65
CA TYR A 81 -16.92 -0.15 6.31
C TYR A 81 -16.19 -0.27 7.66
N GLY A 82 -15.52 0.79 8.11
CA GLY A 82 -14.84 0.85 9.40
C GLY A 82 -13.38 0.39 9.36
N LEU A 83 -12.70 0.61 10.50
CA LEU A 83 -11.25 0.43 10.65
C LEU A 83 -10.76 -0.96 10.26
N ASN A 84 -11.48 -2.01 10.66
CA ASN A 84 -11.08 -3.38 10.38
C ASN A 84 -10.92 -3.62 8.87
N ILE A 85 -11.87 -3.15 8.08
CA ILE A 85 -11.84 -3.30 6.61
C ILE A 85 -10.77 -2.41 5.99
N GLY A 86 -10.59 -1.20 6.53
CA GLY A 86 -9.48 -0.32 6.17
C GLY A 86 -8.10 -0.95 6.34
N LEU A 87 -7.86 -1.59 7.50
CA LEU A 87 -6.61 -2.30 7.78
C LEU A 87 -6.42 -3.50 6.84
N LEU A 88 -7.50 -4.22 6.54
CA LEU A 88 -7.46 -5.33 5.59
C LEU A 88 -7.14 -4.82 4.18
N ALA A 89 -7.71 -3.69 3.76
CA ALA A 89 -7.35 -3.04 2.50
C ALA A 89 -5.87 -2.65 2.46
N ALA A 90 -5.37 -1.96 3.48
CA ALA A 90 -3.97 -1.57 3.61
C ALA A 90 -3.00 -2.78 3.52
N PHE A 91 -3.37 -3.92 4.12
CA PHE A 91 -2.58 -5.15 4.04
C PHE A 91 -2.68 -5.78 2.64
N PHE A 92 -3.89 -6.10 2.18
CA PHE A 92 -4.07 -6.93 0.99
C PHE A 92 -3.69 -6.23 -0.31
N THR A 93 -3.92 -4.92 -0.47
CA THR A 93 -3.55 -4.21 -1.70
C THR A 93 -2.05 -4.25 -1.96
N LYS A 94 -1.25 -4.12 -0.89
CA LYS A 94 0.20 -4.21 -1.00
C LYS A 94 0.67 -5.66 -1.05
N PHE A 95 0.11 -6.52 -0.20
CA PHE A 95 0.49 -7.93 -0.14
C PHE A 95 0.26 -8.67 -1.47
N SER A 96 -0.90 -8.46 -2.11
CA SER A 96 -1.22 -9.01 -3.44
C SER A 96 -0.19 -8.59 -4.49
N SER A 97 0.15 -7.29 -4.51
CA SER A 97 1.17 -6.78 -5.43
C SER A 97 2.53 -7.42 -5.18
N MET A 98 2.95 -7.65 -3.92
CA MET A 98 4.22 -8.29 -3.60
C MET A 98 4.26 -9.75 -4.09
N MET A 99 3.16 -10.48 -3.89
CA MET A 99 3.03 -11.88 -4.31
C MET A 99 3.10 -12.02 -5.83
N TYR A 100 2.40 -11.17 -6.57
CA TYR A 100 2.44 -11.15 -8.03
C TYR A 100 3.85 -10.81 -8.54
N ASN A 101 4.48 -9.82 -7.91
CA ASN A 101 5.75 -9.27 -8.33
C ASN A 101 6.98 -10.11 -7.93
N LYS A 102 6.82 -11.13 -7.09
CA LYS A 102 7.86 -12.07 -6.60
C LYS A 102 9.13 -11.42 -6.03
N LYS A 103 9.06 -10.14 -5.63
CA LYS A 103 10.19 -9.38 -5.07
C LYS A 103 9.80 -8.82 -3.72
N ILE A 104 9.85 -9.62 -2.66
CA ILE A 104 9.59 -9.09 -1.30
C ILE A 104 10.83 -8.32 -0.83
N LYS A 105 10.70 -7.00 -0.68
CA LYS A 105 11.73 -6.12 -0.11
C LYS A 105 11.29 -5.65 1.27
N VAL A 106 12.24 -5.49 2.19
CA VAL A 106 11.98 -4.96 3.55
C VAL A 106 11.26 -3.59 3.48
N ALA A 107 11.63 -2.74 2.53
CA ALA A 107 10.97 -1.45 2.29
C ALA A 107 9.44 -1.57 2.05
N TYR A 108 8.96 -2.70 1.54
CA TYR A 108 7.53 -2.90 1.29
C TYR A 108 6.71 -3.09 2.57
N PHE A 109 7.31 -3.61 3.64
CA PHE A 109 6.65 -3.69 4.95
C PHE A 109 6.47 -2.30 5.57
N PHE A 110 7.46 -1.42 5.42
CA PHE A 110 7.36 -0.03 5.87
C PHE A 110 6.38 0.81 5.06
N MET A 111 6.24 0.51 3.77
CA MET A 111 5.16 1.08 2.96
C MET A 111 3.79 0.60 3.47
N MET A 112 3.66 -0.70 3.78
CA MET A 112 2.42 -1.26 4.33
C MET A 112 2.04 -0.60 5.67
N SER A 113 3.00 -0.31 6.55
CA SER A 113 2.72 0.40 7.80
C SER A 113 2.19 1.82 7.55
N SER A 114 2.63 2.51 6.48
CA SER A 114 2.08 3.82 6.12
C SER A 114 0.60 3.77 5.70
N TYR A 115 0.16 2.65 5.10
CA TYR A 115 -1.25 2.45 4.75
C TYR A 115 -2.09 2.10 5.99
N PHE A 116 -1.52 1.39 6.97
CA PHE A 116 -2.16 1.22 8.28
C PHE A 116 -2.33 2.54 9.01
N VAL A 117 -1.30 3.40 8.99
CA VAL A 117 -1.39 4.77 9.51
C VAL A 117 -2.53 5.52 8.83
N ALA A 118 -2.66 5.42 7.50
CA ALA A 118 -3.78 6.03 6.79
C ALA A 118 -5.14 5.55 7.31
N ALA A 119 -5.36 4.22 7.40
CA ALA A 119 -6.61 3.67 7.93
C ALA A 119 -6.91 4.12 9.38
N ILE A 120 -5.89 4.13 10.25
CA ILE A 120 -6.04 4.55 11.65
C ILE A 120 -6.43 6.03 11.72
N PHE A 121 -5.73 6.92 11.00
CA PHE A 121 -6.06 8.35 11.02
C PHE A 121 -7.41 8.65 10.38
N THR A 122 -7.81 7.94 9.33
CA THR A 122 -9.17 8.07 8.78
C THR A 122 -10.22 7.74 9.82
N TYR A 123 -10.04 6.65 10.57
CA TYR A 123 -10.97 6.26 11.63
C TYR A 123 -10.99 7.27 12.79
N LEU A 124 -9.83 7.78 13.20
CA LEU A 124 -9.72 8.73 14.32
C LEU A 124 -10.25 10.12 14.01
N ILE A 125 -9.96 10.65 12.81
CA ILE A 125 -10.42 11.99 12.41
C ILE A 125 -11.92 11.97 12.12
N GLY A 126 -12.41 10.92 11.46
CA GLY A 126 -13.79 10.82 11.03
C GLY A 126 -14.19 11.92 10.02
N GLY A 127 -15.44 11.90 9.58
CA GLY A 127 -15.99 12.89 8.65
C GLY A 127 -16.69 12.27 7.43
N SER A 128 -17.59 13.04 6.82
CA SER A 128 -18.46 12.56 5.74
C SER A 128 -17.93 12.83 4.33
N ASN A 129 -17.05 13.82 4.13
CA ASN A 129 -16.52 14.13 2.80
C ASN A 129 -15.24 13.30 2.52
N PRO A 130 -15.31 12.32 1.59
CA PRO A 130 -14.20 11.41 1.33
C PRO A 130 -13.01 12.09 0.63
N VAL A 131 -13.27 13.16 -0.13
CA VAL A 131 -12.22 13.94 -0.79
C VAL A 131 -11.37 14.67 0.24
N ILE A 132 -12.01 15.49 1.11
CA ILE A 132 -11.29 16.32 2.09
C ILE A 132 -10.54 15.45 3.08
N LEU A 133 -11.22 14.46 3.68
CA LEU A 133 -10.60 13.55 4.64
C LEU A 133 -9.45 12.77 3.99
N GLY A 134 -9.65 12.31 2.75
CA GLY A 134 -8.65 11.58 2.00
C GLY A 134 -7.38 12.39 1.74
N LEU A 135 -7.51 13.66 1.38
CA LEU A 135 -6.37 14.55 1.16
C LEU A 135 -5.58 14.79 2.45
N ILE A 136 -6.25 15.07 3.57
CA ILE A 136 -5.61 15.30 4.87
C ILE A 136 -4.82 14.06 5.30
N VAL A 137 -5.47 12.89 5.28
CA VAL A 137 -4.82 11.63 5.68
C VAL A 137 -3.70 11.23 4.71
N THR A 138 -3.83 11.56 3.41
CA THR A 138 -2.76 11.37 2.44
C THR A 138 -1.53 12.20 2.78
N VAL A 139 -1.69 13.45 3.23
CA VAL A 139 -0.55 14.28 3.69
C VAL A 139 0.14 13.63 4.89
N ILE A 140 -0.63 13.24 5.92
CA ILE A 140 -0.10 12.62 7.14
C ILE A 140 0.66 11.33 6.82
N SER A 141 0.05 10.44 6.04
CA SER A 141 0.65 9.16 5.65
C SER A 141 1.92 9.33 4.80
N ASN A 142 1.97 10.34 3.91
CA ASN A 142 3.18 10.68 3.16
C ASN A 142 4.30 11.23 4.04
N ILE A 143 3.99 12.11 5.00
CA ILE A 143 5.00 12.61 5.96
C ILE A 143 5.60 11.43 6.72
N TYR A 144 4.77 10.54 7.23
CA TYR A 144 5.20 9.32 7.92
C TYR A 144 6.11 8.45 7.02
N LEU A 145 5.71 8.24 5.76
CA LEU A 145 6.48 7.44 4.80
C LEU A 145 7.84 8.07 4.47
N VAL A 146 7.89 9.40 4.32
CA VAL A 146 9.13 10.16 4.10
C VAL A 146 10.08 10.01 5.29
N LEU A 147 9.56 10.14 6.52
CA LEU A 147 10.35 9.95 7.74
C LEU A 147 10.92 8.54 7.80
N ILE A 148 10.10 7.49 7.61
CA ILE A 148 10.62 6.12 7.62
C ILE A 148 11.68 5.92 6.54
N ARG A 149 11.45 6.40 5.31
CA ARG A 149 12.43 6.22 4.24
C ARG A 149 13.75 6.89 4.58
N LYS A 150 13.73 8.08 5.18
CA LYS A 150 14.93 8.79 5.64
C LYS A 150 15.73 8.00 6.68
N PHE A 151 15.07 7.33 7.63
CA PHE A 151 15.74 6.67 8.75
C PHE A 151 16.03 5.18 8.54
N VAL A 152 15.25 4.50 7.70
CA VAL A 152 15.26 3.03 7.61
C VAL A 152 15.76 2.53 6.26
N THR A 153 15.59 3.32 5.19
CA THR A 153 16.03 2.93 3.85
C THR A 153 17.30 3.67 3.46
N ARG A 154 18.10 3.09 2.55
CA ARG A 154 19.31 3.71 2.00
C ARG A 154 19.04 4.55 0.75
N TYR A 155 17.85 5.14 0.65
CA TYR A 155 17.50 5.99 -0.49
C TYR A 155 18.19 7.36 -0.35
N SER A 156 18.55 7.93 -1.49
CA SER A 156 19.01 9.32 -1.57
C SER A 156 17.87 10.30 -1.26
N SER A 157 18.22 11.52 -0.85
CA SER A 157 17.21 12.57 -0.58
C SER A 157 16.31 12.83 -1.79
N PHE A 158 16.88 12.78 -3.00
CA PHE A 158 16.12 12.91 -4.24
C PHE A 158 15.07 11.81 -4.38
N GLU A 159 15.46 10.54 -4.25
CA GLU A 159 14.52 9.42 -4.33
C GLU A 159 13.40 9.52 -3.29
N ILE A 160 13.72 9.87 -2.05
CA ILE A 160 12.72 10.01 -0.97
C ILE A 160 11.67 11.06 -1.35
N ILE A 161 12.12 12.23 -1.83
CA ILE A 161 11.25 13.32 -2.25
C ILE A 161 10.44 12.90 -3.48
N SER A 162 11.06 12.33 -4.50
CA SER A 162 10.38 11.88 -5.71
C SER A 162 9.29 10.85 -5.41
N TYR A 163 9.57 9.86 -4.57
CA TYR A 163 8.57 8.88 -4.17
C TYR A 163 7.45 9.51 -3.33
N GLY A 164 7.76 10.44 -2.43
CA GLY A 164 6.74 11.14 -1.62
C GLY A 164 5.82 12.01 -2.47
N ILE A 165 6.40 12.85 -3.35
CA ILE A 165 5.63 13.75 -4.22
C ILE A 165 4.78 12.96 -5.20
N SER A 166 5.32 11.94 -5.86
CA SER A 166 4.54 11.14 -6.81
C SER A 166 3.37 10.40 -6.15
N ASN A 167 3.58 9.86 -4.94
CA ASN A 167 2.48 9.24 -4.18
C ASN A 167 1.42 10.26 -3.76
N PHE A 168 1.85 11.44 -3.31
CA PHE A 168 0.93 12.52 -2.99
C PHE A 168 0.11 12.97 -4.20
N LEU A 169 0.76 13.27 -5.33
CA LEU A 169 0.10 13.71 -6.55
C LEU A 169 -0.86 12.64 -7.09
N PHE A 170 -0.45 11.38 -7.07
CA PHE A 170 -1.31 10.29 -7.52
C PHE A 170 -2.56 10.16 -6.65
N ASN A 171 -2.41 10.16 -5.32
CA ASN A 171 -3.56 10.11 -4.42
C ASN A 171 -4.43 11.37 -4.53
N LEU A 172 -3.83 12.54 -4.77
CA LEU A 172 -4.58 13.78 -5.02
C LEU A 172 -5.51 13.64 -6.23
N VAL A 173 -5.01 13.09 -7.35
CA VAL A 173 -5.82 12.81 -8.54
C VAL A 173 -6.91 11.79 -8.22
N LEU A 174 -6.58 10.72 -7.48
CA LEU A 174 -7.56 9.70 -7.10
C LEU A 174 -8.69 10.26 -6.23
N PHE A 175 -8.35 11.07 -5.22
CA PHE A 175 -9.34 11.64 -4.32
C PHE A 175 -10.21 12.67 -5.01
N LEU A 176 -9.63 13.59 -5.78
CA LEU A 176 -10.41 14.61 -6.50
C LEU A 176 -11.27 14.02 -7.63
N GLY A 177 -10.77 13.02 -8.34
CA GLY A 177 -11.45 12.47 -9.52
C GLY A 177 -12.43 11.33 -9.23
N PHE A 178 -12.18 10.54 -8.18
CA PHE A 178 -12.83 9.24 -8.04
C PHE A 178 -13.38 8.94 -6.63
N ALA A 179 -13.01 9.69 -5.58
CA ALA A 179 -13.42 9.33 -4.21
C ALA A 179 -14.94 9.27 -4.04
N ASP A 180 -15.66 10.29 -4.47
CA ASP A 180 -17.12 10.34 -4.32
C ASP A 180 -17.81 9.22 -5.11
N ILE A 181 -17.33 8.93 -6.33
CA ILE A 181 -17.87 7.87 -7.18
C ILE A 181 -17.70 6.51 -6.49
N PHE A 182 -16.49 6.19 -6.04
CA PHE A 182 -16.23 4.92 -5.36
C PHE A 182 -16.99 4.83 -4.04
N TYR A 183 -17.02 5.89 -3.25
CA TYR A 183 -17.73 5.93 -1.97
C TYR A 183 -19.25 5.73 -2.12
N ALA A 184 -19.83 6.28 -3.19
CA ALA A 184 -21.24 6.11 -3.54
C ALA A 184 -21.57 4.69 -4.03
N LEU A 185 -20.65 4.04 -4.76
CA LEU A 185 -20.86 2.67 -5.27
C LEU A 185 -20.67 1.58 -4.20
N MET A 186 -20.01 1.89 -3.08
CA MET A 186 -19.72 0.95 -1.99
C MET A 186 -20.91 0.73 -1.03
N VAL A 187 -22.14 0.56 -1.52
CA VAL A 187 -23.38 0.44 -0.72
C VAL A 187 -23.81 -1.00 -0.51
#